data_AF-A0A924NEJ7-F1
#
_entry.id   AF-A0A924NEJ7-F1
#
_cell.length_a   1.000
_cell.length_b   1.000
_cell.length_c   1.000
_cell.angle_alpha   90.00
_cell.angle_beta   90.00
_cell.angle_gamma   90.00
#
_symmetry.space_group_name_H-M   'P 1'
#
loop_
_entity.id
_entity.type
_entity.pdbx_description
1 polymer ?
#
loop_
_entity_poly.entity_id
_entity_poly.type
_entity_poly.pdbx_seq_one_letter_code
_entity_poly.pdbx_strand_id
1 'polypeptide(L)'
;MHHRRYANTGAPYWRARVGQNPACAYAEALSYTHEWPARYFEADFTGADILVIFDDPANEYRVLIDDLAPITLAQPGAPEVAVKGLKDGSHHIRLKKMTESAWIIGSFDGFYLPKRAQGGAAKPRLRQIEFIGDSGMTGYGIRSASRTCTQDKVRLLSDTQIGYPALLAKALDANYQLNAISGRGMIRSYGGTNAQDDKTYAYPNILPDVGAGVDDLSQHRKTEDRNP
;
A
#
# COMPACT_ATOMS: atom_id res chain seq x y z
N MET A 1 24.35 -2.04 -2.27
CA MET A 1 24.53 -1.52 -3.64
C MET A 1 24.21 -2.61 -4.64
N HIS A 2 22.98 -2.67 -5.13
CA HIS A 2 22.64 -3.45 -6.34
C HIS A 2 22.00 -2.49 -7.32
N HIS A 3 22.77 -2.08 -8.32
CA HIS A 3 22.23 -1.38 -9.49
C HIS A 3 21.35 -2.36 -10.27
N ARG A 4 20.04 -2.37 -10.04
CA ARG A 4 19.12 -2.96 -11.02
C ARG A 4 19.01 -1.98 -12.18
N ARG A 5 19.84 -2.21 -13.20
CA ARG A 5 19.57 -1.69 -14.55
C ARG A 5 18.29 -2.38 -15.00
N TYR A 6 17.19 -1.65 -15.15
CA TYR A 6 16.07 -2.11 -15.95
C TYR A 6 16.62 -2.36 -17.36
N ALA A 7 16.72 -3.63 -17.72
CA ALA A 7 17.27 -4.05 -18.98
C ALA A 7 16.38 -3.49 -20.10
N ASN A 8 16.99 -2.64 -20.92
CA ASN A 8 16.71 -2.37 -22.33
C ASN A 8 15.54 -3.20 -22.97
N THR A 9 14.29 -2.93 -22.58
CA THR A 9 13.08 -3.50 -23.17
C THR A 9 12.60 -2.61 -24.30
N GLY A 10 13.40 -2.38 -25.34
CA GLY A 10 12.94 -2.01 -26.70
C GLY A 10 11.92 -0.86 -26.91
N ALA A 11 11.53 -0.09 -25.90
CA ALA A 11 10.50 0.94 -25.99
C ALA A 11 11.14 2.30 -25.68
N PRO A 12 11.55 3.08 -26.70
CA PRO A 12 12.29 4.32 -26.52
C PRO A 12 11.49 5.48 -25.89
N TYR A 13 10.31 5.21 -25.32
CA TYR A 13 9.32 6.21 -24.96
C TYR A 13 9.34 6.60 -23.47
N TRP A 14 9.51 5.70 -22.50
CA TRP A 14 9.33 6.01 -21.07
C TRP A 14 10.63 6.45 -20.39
N ARG A 15 10.74 7.69 -19.87
CA ARG A 15 12.00 8.14 -19.21
C ARG A 15 11.88 9.07 -18.02
N ALA A 16 10.75 9.73 -17.76
CA ALA A 16 10.66 10.67 -16.64
C ALA A 16 9.77 10.09 -15.53
N ARG A 17 10.35 9.90 -14.33
CA ARG A 17 9.60 9.63 -13.09
C ARG A 17 8.93 10.93 -12.67
N VAL A 18 7.62 10.89 -12.42
CA VAL A 18 6.93 12.09 -11.94
C VAL A 18 7.30 12.35 -10.48
N GLY A 19 7.83 13.55 -10.19
CA GLY A 19 8.21 13.94 -8.83
C GLY A 19 7.01 13.91 -7.91
N GLN A 20 7.11 13.22 -6.78
CA GLN A 20 6.03 13.11 -5.80
C GLN A 20 6.38 13.92 -4.54
N ASN A 21 5.35 14.46 -3.90
CA ASN A 21 5.45 15.18 -2.64
C ASN A 21 5.93 14.21 -1.53
N PRO A 22 7.16 14.35 -0.99
CA PRO A 22 7.70 13.39 -0.04
C PRO A 22 7.33 13.84 1.37
N ALA A 23 6.30 13.24 1.96
CA ALA A 23 6.22 13.20 3.42
C ALA A 23 7.30 12.28 4.01
N CYS A 24 7.95 11.42 3.20
CA CYS A 24 9.17 10.68 3.52
C CYS A 24 9.73 10.05 2.22
N ALA A 25 10.69 10.67 1.54
CA ALA A 25 11.60 9.98 0.61
C ALA A 25 12.72 10.91 0.09
N TYR A 26 13.95 10.43 0.18
CA TYR A 26 15.12 10.98 -0.50
C TYR A 26 14.89 11.04 -2.03
N ALA A 27 15.39 12.10 -2.67
CA ALA A 27 15.28 12.36 -4.12
C ALA A 27 15.92 11.29 -5.04
N GLU A 28 16.50 10.22 -4.49
CA GLU A 28 17.17 9.13 -5.22
C GLU A 28 16.58 7.72 -4.98
N ALA A 29 15.46 7.59 -4.26
CA ALA A 29 14.87 6.27 -4.01
C ALA A 29 14.34 5.64 -5.32
N LEU A 30 14.97 4.53 -5.76
CA LEU A 30 14.60 3.74 -6.95
C LEU A 30 13.23 3.06 -6.83
N SER A 31 12.69 2.94 -5.61
CA SER A 31 11.38 2.36 -5.32
C SER A 31 10.86 2.86 -3.96
N TYR A 32 9.55 2.95 -3.79
CA TYR A 32 8.88 3.25 -2.52
C TYR A 32 8.42 1.95 -1.87
N THR A 33 9.05 1.55 -0.77
CA THR A 33 8.64 0.38 0.00
C THR A 33 7.60 0.75 1.05
N HIS A 34 6.63 -0.13 1.27
CA HIS A 34 5.58 0.09 2.25
C HIS A 34 4.94 -1.21 2.76
N GLU A 35 4.42 -1.14 3.98
CA GLU A 35 3.74 -2.24 4.67
C GLU A 35 2.42 -1.78 5.28
N TRP A 36 2.44 -0.63 5.96
CA TRP A 36 1.25 0.03 6.50
C TRP A 36 0.09 0.05 5.48
N PRO A 37 -1.16 -0.12 5.94
CA PRO A 37 -2.34 -0.12 5.08
C PRO A 37 -2.64 1.26 4.50
N ALA A 38 -3.56 1.29 3.53
CA ALA A 38 -4.12 2.50 2.93
C ALA A 38 -3.12 3.48 2.29
N ARG A 39 -1.89 3.01 1.99
CA ARG A 39 -0.89 3.80 1.26
C ARG A 39 -1.40 4.20 -0.11
N TYR A 40 -1.01 5.39 -0.54
CA TYR A 40 -1.37 5.91 -1.84
C TYR A 40 -0.25 6.78 -2.40
N PHE A 41 -0.21 6.88 -3.73
CA PHE A 41 0.75 7.67 -4.48
C PHE A 41 0.01 8.51 -5.49
N GLU A 42 0.39 9.78 -5.64
CA GLU A 42 -0.30 10.75 -6.49
C GLU A 42 0.70 11.51 -7.35
N ALA A 43 0.28 11.84 -8.57
CA ALA A 43 1.04 12.68 -9.49
C ALA A 43 0.09 13.40 -10.46
N ASP A 44 0.54 14.54 -10.96
CA ASP A 44 -0.10 15.24 -12.07
C ASP A 44 0.76 15.06 -13.32
N PHE A 45 0.14 14.90 -14.49
CA PHE A 45 0.86 14.80 -15.75
C PHE A 45 0.09 15.39 -16.92
N THR A 46 0.82 15.74 -17.99
CA THR A 46 0.23 16.20 -19.25
C THR A 46 0.64 15.26 -20.38
N GLY A 47 -0.34 14.62 -21.04
CA GLY A 47 -0.18 13.70 -22.16
C GLY A 47 -1.20 12.55 -22.16
N ALA A 48 -1.26 11.76 -23.23
CA ALA A 48 -2.25 10.69 -23.39
C ALA A 48 -1.94 9.36 -22.67
N ASP A 49 -0.68 9.13 -22.27
CA ASP A 49 -0.25 7.82 -21.81
C ASP A 49 0.61 7.91 -20.53
N ILE A 50 0.47 6.92 -19.65
CA ILE A 50 1.22 6.80 -18.40
C ILE A 50 1.51 5.33 -18.08
N LEU A 51 2.69 5.04 -17.55
CA LEU A 51 3.11 3.71 -17.12
C LEU A 51 3.26 3.67 -15.60
N VAL A 52 2.68 2.65 -14.97
CA VAL A 52 2.76 2.37 -13.53
C VAL A 52 3.63 1.13 -13.33
N ILE A 53 4.69 1.24 -12.52
CA ILE A 53 5.60 0.12 -12.24
C ILE A 53 5.64 -0.13 -10.73
N PHE A 54 5.55 -1.39 -10.32
CA PHE A 54 5.58 -1.83 -8.93
C PHE A 54 6.08 -3.28 -8.85
N ASP A 55 6.43 -3.70 -7.64
CA ASP A 55 6.78 -5.07 -7.25
C ASP A 55 6.05 -5.42 -5.94
N ASP A 56 4.85 -5.99 -6.09
CA ASP A 56 4.01 -6.41 -4.96
C ASP A 56 3.02 -7.51 -5.36
N PRO A 57 3.34 -8.80 -5.14
CA PRO A 57 2.45 -9.92 -5.42
C PRO A 57 1.40 -10.17 -4.31
N ALA A 58 1.43 -9.40 -3.21
CA ALA A 58 0.57 -9.66 -2.07
C ALA A 58 -0.68 -8.77 -2.06
N ASN A 59 -0.59 -7.55 -2.58
CA ASN A 59 -1.62 -6.54 -2.36
C ASN A 59 -2.52 -6.25 -3.57
N GLU A 60 -3.76 -5.85 -3.30
CA GLU A 60 -4.63 -5.25 -4.31
C GLU A 60 -4.39 -3.73 -4.35
N TYR A 61 -4.32 -3.19 -5.56
CA TYR A 61 -4.27 -1.75 -5.81
C TYR A 61 -5.40 -1.31 -6.74
N ARG A 62 -5.73 -0.02 -6.67
CA ARG A 62 -6.54 0.65 -7.70
C ARG A 62 -5.80 1.85 -8.26
N VAL A 63 -5.77 1.95 -9.58
CA VAL A 63 -5.32 3.14 -10.31
C VAL A 63 -6.55 3.97 -10.67
N LEU A 64 -6.53 5.24 -10.29
CA LEU A 64 -7.55 6.23 -10.59
C LEU A 64 -6.89 7.32 -11.45
N ILE A 65 -7.52 7.68 -12.57
CA ILE A 65 -7.10 8.79 -13.41
C ILE A 65 -8.33 9.66 -13.64
N ASP A 66 -8.28 10.90 -13.16
CA ASP A 66 -9.40 11.84 -13.17
C ASP A 66 -10.70 11.18 -12.65
N ASP A 67 -11.77 11.27 -13.44
CA ASP A 67 -13.09 10.69 -13.17
C ASP A 67 -13.34 9.36 -13.90
N LEU A 68 -12.28 8.74 -14.45
CA LEU A 68 -12.41 7.45 -15.14
C LEU A 68 -12.68 6.30 -14.16
N ALA A 69 -13.24 5.21 -14.68
CA ALA A 69 -13.44 3.99 -13.91
C ALA A 69 -12.09 3.47 -13.35
N PRO A 70 -12.01 3.10 -12.06
CA PRO A 70 -10.76 2.60 -11.47
C PRO A 70 -10.29 1.31 -12.13
N ILE A 71 -9.00 1.21 -12.41
CA ILE A 71 -8.35 -0.02 -12.87
C ILE A 71 -7.91 -0.80 -11.63
N THR A 72 -8.43 -2.01 -11.46
CA THR A 72 -8.06 -2.89 -10.33
C THR A 72 -6.85 -3.75 -10.70
N LEU A 73 -5.83 -3.70 -9.86
CA LEU A 73 -4.61 -4.49 -9.98
C LEU A 73 -4.59 -5.48 -8.81
N ALA A 74 -5.06 -6.69 -9.05
CA ALA A 74 -5.14 -7.73 -8.03
C ALA A 74 -3.80 -8.49 -7.94
N GLN A 75 -3.10 -8.35 -6.81
CA GLN A 75 -1.84 -9.05 -6.52
C GLN A 75 -0.83 -9.00 -7.67
N PRO A 76 -0.50 -7.79 -8.11
CA PRO A 76 -0.05 -7.63 -9.48
C PRO A 76 1.40 -8.07 -9.72
N GLY A 77 2.21 -8.27 -8.67
CA GLY A 77 3.59 -8.80 -8.78
C GLY A 77 4.56 -7.71 -9.24
N ALA A 78 5.45 -8.04 -10.19
CA ALA A 78 6.37 -7.09 -10.82
C ALA A 78 5.99 -6.64 -12.26
N PRO A 79 4.76 -6.17 -12.55
CA PRO A 79 4.31 -5.82 -13.87
C PRO A 79 4.51 -4.33 -14.19
N GLU A 80 4.40 -4.05 -15.47
CA GLU A 80 4.30 -2.71 -16.04
C GLU A 80 2.86 -2.50 -16.52
N VAL A 81 2.10 -1.62 -15.86
CA VAL A 81 0.72 -1.31 -16.24
C VAL A 81 0.69 -0.02 -17.06
N ALA A 82 0.53 -0.15 -18.38
CA ALA A 82 0.38 0.99 -19.27
C ALA A 82 -1.08 1.39 -19.41
N VAL A 83 -1.40 2.64 -19.08
CA VAL A 83 -2.66 3.29 -19.44
C VAL A 83 -2.40 4.18 -20.64
N LYS A 84 -3.16 4.00 -21.72
CA LYS A 84 -2.94 4.67 -23.00
C LYS A 84 -4.23 5.23 -23.57
N GLY A 85 -4.09 6.20 -24.47
CA GLY A 85 -5.22 6.76 -25.22
C GLY A 85 -6.14 7.63 -24.36
N LEU A 86 -5.60 8.23 -23.30
CA LEU A 86 -6.29 9.33 -22.62
C LEU A 86 -6.39 10.51 -23.59
N LYS A 87 -7.37 11.37 -23.36
CA LYS A 87 -7.48 12.62 -24.10
C LYS A 87 -6.25 13.48 -23.80
N ASP A 88 -5.53 13.95 -24.83
CA ASP A 88 -4.41 14.87 -24.63
C ASP A 88 -4.81 16.06 -23.76
N GLY A 89 -4.08 16.25 -22.67
CA GLY A 89 -4.36 17.27 -21.66
C GLY A 89 -3.68 16.96 -20.34
N SER A 90 -4.05 17.70 -19.31
CA SER A 90 -3.60 17.48 -17.94
C SER A 90 -4.50 16.47 -17.23
N HIS A 91 -3.86 15.59 -16.46
CA HIS A 91 -4.47 14.48 -15.73
C HIS A 91 -3.92 14.41 -14.32
N HIS A 92 -4.76 13.93 -13.41
CA HIS A 92 -4.38 13.53 -12.06
C HIS A 92 -4.45 12.01 -11.94
N ILE A 93 -3.32 11.38 -11.57
CA ILE A 93 -3.27 9.95 -11.28
C ILE A 93 -3.12 9.70 -9.78
N ARG A 94 -3.85 8.71 -9.28
CA ARG A 94 -3.71 8.17 -7.93
C ARG A 94 -3.67 6.65 -7.93
N LEU A 95 -2.62 6.09 -7.32
CA LEU A 95 -2.53 4.68 -6.96
C LEU A 95 -2.95 4.53 -5.50
N LYS A 96 -3.84 3.59 -5.18
CA LYS A 96 -4.29 3.30 -3.82
C LYS A 96 -4.08 1.83 -3.49
N LYS A 97 -3.40 1.54 -2.38
CA LYS A 97 -3.35 0.21 -1.77
C LYS A 97 -4.69 -0.07 -1.09
N MET A 98 -5.32 -1.19 -1.44
CA MET A 98 -6.63 -1.58 -0.93
C MET A 98 -6.48 -2.46 0.31
N THR A 99 -5.59 -3.44 0.24
CA THR A 99 -5.40 -4.48 1.24
C THR A 99 -4.59 -4.02 2.45
N GLU A 100 -4.81 -4.68 3.58
CA GLU A 100 -3.93 -4.64 4.74
C GLU A 100 -2.84 -5.72 4.59
N SER A 101 -1.58 -5.36 4.80
CA SER A 101 -0.45 -6.29 4.77
C SER A 101 0.74 -5.78 5.61
N ALA A 102 0.50 -5.47 6.88
CA ALA A 102 1.53 -4.90 7.77
C ALA A 102 2.67 -5.87 8.15
N TRP A 103 2.81 -6.98 7.42
CA TRP A 103 3.77 -8.09 7.55
C TRP A 103 4.31 -8.53 6.19
N ILE A 104 4.06 -7.75 5.13
CA ILE A 104 4.56 -8.03 3.78
C ILE A 104 4.96 -6.70 3.13
N ILE A 105 6.24 -6.58 2.81
CA ILE A 105 6.78 -5.44 2.07
C ILE A 105 6.26 -5.47 0.64
N GLY A 106 5.56 -4.40 0.26
CA GLY A 106 5.26 -4.07 -1.13
C GLY A 106 6.15 -2.94 -1.62
N SER A 107 6.36 -2.85 -2.93
CA SER A 107 7.17 -1.80 -3.55
C SER A 107 6.45 -1.14 -4.73
N PHE A 108 6.53 0.18 -4.83
CA PHE A 108 6.06 0.96 -5.98
C PHE A 108 7.22 1.75 -6.58
N ASP A 109 7.57 1.46 -7.83
CA ASP A 109 8.77 2.01 -8.48
C ASP A 109 8.50 3.43 -9.02
N GLY A 110 7.27 3.66 -9.50
CA GLY A 110 6.81 5.01 -9.82
C GLY A 110 5.82 5.09 -10.97
N PHE A 111 5.45 6.33 -11.26
CA PHE A 111 4.76 6.72 -12.48
C PHE A 111 5.78 7.19 -13.52
N TYR A 112 5.67 6.67 -14.74
CA TYR A 112 6.58 6.94 -15.84
C TYR A 112 5.80 7.54 -17.02
N LEU A 113 6.36 8.58 -17.60
CA LEU A 113 5.79 9.29 -18.73
C LEU A 113 6.62 9.11 -20.00
N PRO A 114 6.00 9.24 -21.19
CA PRO A 114 6.74 9.33 -22.43
C PRO A 114 7.70 10.52 -22.42
N LYS A 115 8.84 10.46 -23.13
CA LYS A 115 9.92 11.49 -23.11
C LYS A 115 9.47 12.94 -23.33
N ARG A 116 8.34 13.15 -24.01
CA ARG A 116 7.83 14.49 -24.34
C ARG A 116 6.68 14.95 -23.43
N ALA A 117 6.16 14.05 -22.60
CA ALA A 117 5.13 14.38 -21.63
C ALA A 117 5.76 15.05 -20.40
N GLN A 118 4.96 15.89 -19.73
CA GLN A 118 5.39 16.65 -18.56
C GLN A 118 4.74 16.06 -17.32
N GLY A 119 5.50 15.93 -16.23
CA GLY A 119 5.01 15.46 -14.94
C GLY A 119 5.25 16.47 -13.84
N GLY A 120 4.40 16.49 -12.83
CA GLY A 120 4.54 17.28 -11.62
C GLY A 120 4.01 16.56 -10.38
N ALA A 121 4.43 17.03 -9.21
CA ALA A 121 3.87 16.56 -7.95
C ALA A 121 2.40 16.93 -7.86
N ALA A 122 1.59 16.00 -7.36
CA ALA A 122 0.20 16.27 -7.05
C ALA A 122 0.08 17.47 -6.09
N LYS A 123 -0.93 18.30 -6.32
CA LYS A 123 -1.19 19.48 -5.49
C LYS A 123 -1.26 19.09 -3.99
N PRO A 124 -0.54 19.78 -3.10
CA PRO A 124 -0.57 19.48 -1.68
C PRO A 124 -1.95 19.79 -1.08
N ARG A 125 -2.40 18.94 -0.16
CA ARG A 125 -3.57 19.20 0.69
C ARG A 125 -3.13 19.94 1.95
N LEU A 126 -3.96 20.88 2.41
CA LEU A 126 -3.69 21.67 3.62
C LEU A 126 -3.89 20.88 4.91
N ARG A 127 -4.74 19.84 4.88
CA ARG A 127 -5.11 19.04 6.04
C ARG A 127 -4.38 17.71 6.02
N GLN A 128 -3.97 17.26 7.19
CA GLN A 128 -3.36 15.96 7.42
C GLN A 128 -4.04 15.30 8.61
N ILE A 129 -4.36 14.01 8.52
CA ILE A 129 -4.98 13.23 9.60
C ILE A 129 -4.24 11.92 9.74
N GLU A 130 -3.92 11.54 10.96
CA GLU A 130 -3.35 10.24 11.25
C GLU A 130 -4.36 9.38 12.03
N PHE A 131 -4.51 8.14 11.60
CA PHE A 131 -5.37 7.15 12.23
C PHE A 131 -4.51 6.02 12.79
N ILE A 132 -4.63 5.77 14.09
CA ILE A 132 -3.88 4.72 14.80
C ILE A 132 -4.90 3.73 15.34
N GLY A 133 -4.84 2.48 14.89
CA GLY A 133 -6.00 1.60 15.00
C GLY A 133 -5.73 0.13 14.77
N ASP A 134 -6.82 -0.62 14.66
CA ASP A 134 -6.83 -2.07 14.41
C ASP A 134 -7.74 -2.40 13.23
N SER A 135 -8.28 -3.61 13.20
CA SER A 135 -9.09 -4.17 12.12
C SER A 135 -10.32 -3.34 11.77
N GLY A 136 -10.91 -2.63 12.73
CA GLY A 136 -12.04 -1.73 12.46
C GLY A 136 -11.66 -0.58 11.54
N MET A 137 -10.41 -0.11 11.62
CA MET A 137 -9.90 0.98 10.78
C MET A 137 -9.36 0.49 9.43
N THR A 138 -8.83 -0.73 9.36
CA THR A 138 -8.28 -1.30 8.12
C THR A 138 -9.36 -1.77 7.14
N GLY A 139 -10.63 -1.74 7.54
CA GLY A 139 -11.72 -2.30 6.73
C GLY A 139 -11.61 -3.82 6.62
N TYR A 140 -11.21 -4.48 7.70
CA TYR A 140 -10.95 -5.92 7.73
C TYR A 140 -12.15 -6.74 7.24
N GLY A 141 -11.98 -7.46 6.12
CA GLY A 141 -13.02 -8.28 5.52
C GLY A 141 -14.26 -7.52 5.04
N ILE A 142 -14.22 -6.20 4.90
CA ILE A 142 -15.41 -5.35 4.66
C ILE A 142 -16.13 -5.66 3.35
N ARG A 143 -15.45 -6.24 2.35
CA ARG A 143 -16.07 -6.68 1.08
C ARG A 143 -16.69 -8.07 1.17
N SER A 144 -16.53 -8.79 2.27
CA SER A 144 -17.04 -10.14 2.41
C SER A 144 -18.55 -10.17 2.64
N ALA A 145 -19.24 -11.02 1.87
CA ALA A 145 -20.64 -11.37 2.13
C ALA A 145 -20.80 -12.45 3.22
N SER A 146 -19.71 -12.95 3.79
CA SER A 146 -19.69 -14.02 4.80
C SER A 146 -18.83 -13.66 6.01
N ARG A 147 -19.23 -14.14 7.18
CA ARG A 147 -18.43 -14.06 8.43
C ARG A 147 -17.43 -15.21 8.57
N THR A 148 -17.53 -16.24 7.74
CA THR A 148 -16.60 -17.37 7.72
C THR A 148 -15.65 -17.21 6.54
N CYS A 149 -14.39 -16.87 6.84
CA CYS A 149 -13.33 -16.67 5.86
C CYS A 149 -12.04 -17.34 6.33
N THR A 150 -11.23 -17.82 5.39
CA THR A 150 -9.82 -18.11 5.67
C THR A 150 -9.06 -16.80 5.86
N GLN A 151 -7.86 -16.86 6.46
CA GLN A 151 -7.04 -15.67 6.69
C GLN A 151 -6.65 -14.97 5.37
N ASP A 152 -6.36 -15.73 4.32
CA ASP A 152 -6.07 -15.16 3.00
C ASP A 152 -7.30 -14.50 2.38
N LYS A 153 -8.47 -15.14 2.51
CA LYS A 153 -9.71 -14.61 1.96
C LYS A 153 -10.10 -13.31 2.65
N VAL A 154 -10.02 -13.25 3.98
CA VAL A 154 -10.37 -12.02 4.70
C VAL A 154 -9.38 -10.89 4.39
N ARG A 155 -8.08 -11.18 4.28
CA ARG A 155 -7.07 -10.21 3.84
C ARG A 155 -7.37 -9.65 2.45
N LEU A 156 -7.67 -10.52 1.48
CA LEU A 156 -8.02 -10.13 0.12
C LEU A 156 -9.40 -9.47 0.01
N LEU A 157 -10.27 -9.62 1.01
CA LEU A 157 -11.58 -8.94 1.07
C LEU A 157 -11.56 -7.70 1.96
N SER A 158 -10.46 -7.42 2.64
CA SER A 158 -10.24 -6.12 3.29
C SER A 158 -10.11 -5.03 2.22
N ASP A 159 -10.67 -3.87 2.52
CA ASP A 159 -10.60 -2.68 1.65
C ASP A 159 -10.50 -1.42 2.53
N THR A 160 -9.28 -0.96 2.68
CA THR A 160 -8.92 0.22 3.48
C THR A 160 -9.51 1.52 2.93
N GLN A 161 -9.88 1.56 1.65
CA GLN A 161 -10.37 2.77 0.97
C GLN A 161 -11.88 2.97 1.15
N ILE A 162 -12.60 1.94 1.59
CA ILE A 162 -13.99 2.03 2.02
C ILE A 162 -14.15 1.89 3.54
N GLY A 163 -13.05 1.79 4.28
CA GLY A 163 -13.01 1.98 5.72
C GLY A 163 -13.21 3.45 6.10
N TYR A 164 -13.76 3.69 7.30
CA TYR A 164 -14.07 5.05 7.76
C TYR A 164 -12.86 6.02 7.79
N PRO A 165 -11.59 5.61 8.01
CA PRO A 165 -10.45 6.52 7.96
C PRO A 165 -10.29 7.20 6.59
N ALA A 166 -10.30 6.39 5.52
CA ALA A 166 -10.15 6.90 4.16
C ALA A 166 -11.38 7.70 3.71
N LEU A 167 -12.58 7.28 4.12
CA LEU A 167 -13.82 8.01 3.83
C LEU A 167 -13.83 9.39 4.51
N LEU A 168 -13.43 9.47 5.78
CA LEU A 168 -13.36 10.73 6.52
C LEU A 168 -12.29 11.66 5.94
N ALA A 169 -11.09 11.14 5.64
CA ALA A 169 -10.02 11.92 5.03
C ALA A 169 -10.43 12.48 3.66
N LYS A 170 -11.15 11.68 2.84
CA LYS A 170 -11.73 12.13 1.57
C LYS A 170 -12.76 13.23 1.79
N ALA A 171 -13.68 13.08 2.74
CA ALA A 171 -14.71 14.07 3.04
C ALA A 171 -14.14 15.42 3.50
N LEU A 172 -12.97 15.40 4.14
CA LEU A 172 -12.28 16.59 4.65
C LEU A 172 -11.23 17.16 3.69
N ASP A 173 -11.04 16.57 2.51
CA ASP A 173 -9.92 16.86 1.60
C ASP A 173 -8.57 16.90 2.35
N ALA A 174 -8.30 15.83 3.09
CA ALA A 174 -7.08 15.68 3.88
C ALA A 174 -6.19 14.57 3.33
N ASN A 175 -4.88 14.78 3.43
CA ASN A 175 -3.94 13.66 3.40
C ASN A 175 -4.14 12.80 4.64
N TYR A 176 -3.87 11.50 4.52
CA TYR A 176 -4.03 10.60 5.65
C TYR A 176 -2.95 9.54 5.74
N GLN A 177 -2.67 9.13 6.97
CA GLN A 177 -1.93 7.92 7.28
C GLN A 177 -2.82 6.97 8.07
N LEU A 178 -2.81 5.70 7.70
CA LEU A 178 -3.46 4.65 8.47
C LEU A 178 -2.38 3.74 9.07
N ASN A 179 -2.06 3.99 10.33
CA ASN A 179 -1.09 3.22 11.12
C ASN A 179 -1.87 2.24 12.01
N ALA A 180 -2.50 1.27 11.34
CA ALA A 180 -3.37 0.29 11.96
C ALA A 180 -3.00 -1.14 11.57
N ILE A 181 -3.16 -2.08 12.51
CA ILE A 181 -2.88 -3.51 12.31
C ILE A 181 -3.98 -4.33 12.98
N SER A 182 -4.64 -5.17 12.19
CA SER A 182 -5.67 -6.10 12.63
C SER A 182 -5.17 -6.99 13.74
N GLY A 183 -5.98 -7.12 14.79
CA GLY A 183 -5.65 -7.92 15.96
C GLY A 183 -4.64 -7.28 16.91
N ARG A 184 -4.00 -6.15 16.59
CA ARG A 184 -3.12 -5.47 17.55
C ARG A 184 -3.89 -4.55 18.49
N GLY A 185 -3.47 -4.51 19.75
CA GLY A 185 -4.02 -3.62 20.78
C GLY A 185 -2.98 -2.64 21.34
N MET A 186 -3.37 -1.87 22.36
CA MET A 186 -2.46 -0.91 23.02
C MET A 186 -1.49 -1.57 24.00
N ILE A 187 -1.94 -2.61 24.70
CA ILE A 187 -1.16 -3.32 25.74
C ILE A 187 -1.24 -4.85 25.60
N ARG A 188 -2.18 -5.33 24.78
CA ARG A 188 -2.49 -6.75 24.59
C ARG A 188 -3.19 -6.90 23.25
N SER A 189 -2.73 -7.85 22.45
CA SER A 189 -3.28 -8.14 21.13
C SER A 189 -4.33 -9.26 21.22
N TYR A 190 -5.06 -9.49 20.11
CA TYR A 190 -6.09 -10.51 19.99
C TYR A 190 -5.55 -11.90 20.37
N GLY A 191 -6.38 -12.73 21.00
CA GLY A 191 -5.94 -14.02 21.55
C GLY A 191 -5.05 -13.90 22.79
N GLY A 192 -4.71 -12.68 23.21
CA GLY A 192 -3.95 -12.41 24.40
C GLY A 192 -2.44 -12.48 24.25
N THR A 193 -1.95 -12.33 23.02
CA THR A 193 -0.51 -12.29 22.75
C THR A 193 0.13 -11.06 23.43
N ASN A 194 1.42 -11.22 23.73
CA ASN A 194 2.23 -10.37 24.60
C ASN A 194 2.57 -9.02 23.98
N ALA A 195 3.18 -8.15 24.80
CA ALA A 195 3.43 -6.75 24.48
C ALA A 195 4.28 -6.56 23.22
N GLN A 196 5.23 -7.45 22.92
CA GLN A 196 6.09 -7.35 21.73
C GLN A 196 5.30 -7.33 20.40
N ASP A 197 4.07 -7.85 20.41
CA ASP A 197 3.15 -7.86 19.26
C ASP A 197 2.14 -6.71 19.27
N ASP A 198 2.21 -5.77 20.21
CA ASP A 198 1.25 -4.68 20.34
C ASP A 198 1.59 -3.46 19.45
N LYS A 199 0.73 -2.44 19.48
CA LYS A 199 0.89 -1.24 18.64
C LYS A 199 2.04 -0.34 19.09
N THR A 200 2.41 -0.37 20.36
CA THR A 200 3.47 0.48 20.92
C THR A 200 4.83 0.13 20.31
N TYR A 201 5.02 -1.13 19.91
CA TYR A 201 6.20 -1.59 19.19
C TYR A 201 6.17 -1.31 17.70
N ALA A 202 5.00 -1.44 17.05
CA ALA A 202 4.89 -1.24 15.60
C ALA A 202 4.93 0.24 15.18
N TYR A 203 4.24 1.11 15.93
CA TYR A 203 4.01 2.51 15.58
C TYR A 203 5.27 3.34 15.28
N PRO A 204 6.39 3.19 16.01
CA PRO A 204 7.61 3.95 15.73
C PRO A 204 8.30 3.61 14.39
N ASN A 205 7.88 2.56 13.69
CA ASN A 205 8.57 2.05 12.51
C ASN A 205 7.92 2.47 11.18
N ILE A 206 8.77 2.74 10.18
CA ILE A 206 8.32 3.02 8.81
C ILE A 206 7.73 1.75 8.17
N LEU A 207 8.35 0.60 8.46
CA LEU A 207 7.88 -0.74 8.14
C LEU A 207 7.52 -1.42 9.47
N PRO A 208 6.23 -1.59 9.81
CA PRO A 208 5.78 -2.13 11.10
C PRO A 208 6.19 -3.59 11.35
N ASP A 209 6.52 -4.35 10.31
CA ASP A 209 7.13 -5.66 10.46
C ASP A 209 8.60 -5.51 10.83
N VAL A 210 8.83 -5.26 12.11
CA VAL A 210 10.15 -5.43 12.71
C VAL A 210 10.41 -6.92 12.76
N GLY A 211 10.95 -7.45 11.65
CA GLY A 211 10.97 -8.86 11.29
C GLY A 211 11.15 -9.83 12.44
N ALA A 212 10.48 -10.98 12.32
CA ALA A 212 10.53 -12.12 13.23
C ALA A 212 11.93 -12.33 13.85
N GLY A 213 12.12 -11.69 15.00
CA GLY A 213 13.05 -12.08 16.05
C GLY A 213 12.27 -12.82 17.13
N VAL A 214 11.45 -13.79 16.73
CA VAL A 214 10.95 -14.84 17.60
C VAL A 214 10.97 -16.11 16.77
N ASP A 215 11.77 -17.06 17.22
CA ASP A 215 11.89 -18.39 16.68
C ASP A 215 10.52 -18.99 16.34
N ASP A 216 10.44 -19.58 15.15
CA ASP A 216 9.80 -20.87 14.91
C ASP A 216 8.69 -21.28 15.90
N LEU A 217 7.47 -20.77 15.69
CA LEU A 217 6.26 -21.25 16.40
C LEU A 217 5.90 -22.72 16.08
N SER A 218 6.73 -23.48 15.36
CA SER A 218 6.58 -24.93 15.24
C SER A 218 7.15 -25.71 16.44
N GLN A 219 7.88 -25.08 17.37
CA GLN A 219 8.47 -25.80 18.51
C GLN A 219 7.64 -25.88 19.79
N HIS A 220 6.47 -25.22 19.87
CA HIS A 220 5.57 -25.39 21.02
C HIS A 220 4.54 -26.52 20.88
N ARG A 221 4.70 -27.39 19.89
CA ARG A 221 4.00 -28.68 19.86
C ARG A 221 4.84 -29.78 20.50
N LYS A 222 5.13 -29.67 21.80
CA LYS A 222 5.58 -30.80 22.60
C LYS A 222 4.87 -30.85 23.96
N THR A 223 4.12 -31.94 24.10
CA THR A 223 3.84 -32.70 25.32
C THR A 223 2.94 -32.05 26.38
N GLU A 224 1.63 -32.02 26.12
CA GLU A 224 0.62 -32.34 27.11
C GLU A 224 -0.13 -33.58 26.63
N ASP A 225 0.49 -34.74 26.81
CA ASP A 225 -0.16 -36.06 26.77
C ASP A 225 0.85 -37.12 27.23
N ARG A 226 1.12 -37.14 28.55
CA ARG A 226 1.47 -38.34 29.34
C ARG A 226 1.04 -38.12 30.80
N ASN A 227 -0.25 -38.38 31.01
CA ASN A 227 -0.97 -38.93 32.17
C ASN A 227 -0.13 -39.56 33.32
N PRO A 228 -0.74 -39.86 34.47
CA PRO A 228 -1.32 -39.01 35.52
C PRO A 228 -0.36 -38.76 36.72
#